data_AF-A0A7S4L7H2-F1
#
_entry.id   AF-A0A7S4L7H2-F1
#
_cell.length_a   1.000
_cell.length_b   1.000
_cell.length_c   1.000
_cell.angle_alpha   90.00
_cell.angle_beta   90.00
_cell.angle_gamma   90.00
#
_symmetry.space_group_name_H-M   'P 1'
#
loop_
_entity.id
_entity.type
_entity.pdbx_description
1 polymer ?
#
loop_
_entity_poly.entity_id
_entity_poly.type
_entity_poly.pdbx_seq_one_letter_code
_entity_poly.pdbx_strand_id
1 'polypeptide(L)'
;FVNNILFKFAVDIHGLYGNSDHFAAKAAGLEVLGISAYFNTNTPGLHLPLVTLVNFLGYRLVAVSLIPIRSGSGPDATLVYGSQDGGKTVKNSDPLFAELAKHTSAKLGLREHQVQGRMQAEPVVLHTAFDVEGHLGTDGRFYMLDLARALPSDPLNYKRGQKGQNHARLVSRFRPEFMAEYFNHSRKTLTPDSPHEVIIGKTDP
;
A
#
# COMPACT_ATOMS: atom_id res chain seq x y z
N PHE A 1 11.09 -1.97 20.92
CA PHE A 1 10.67 -3.36 20.70
C PHE A 1 10.44 -4.02 22.04
N VAL A 2 9.38 -4.82 22.20
CA VAL A 2 9.13 -5.63 23.40
C VAL A 2 8.68 -7.00 22.94
N ASN A 3 9.32 -8.07 23.38
CA ASN A 3 8.95 -9.47 23.07
C ASN A 3 8.65 -9.73 21.58
N ASN A 4 9.54 -9.32 20.68
CA ASN A 4 9.38 -9.45 19.23
C ASN A 4 8.20 -8.68 18.61
N ILE A 5 7.77 -7.59 19.28
CA ILE A 5 6.75 -6.67 18.77
C ILE A 5 7.37 -5.27 18.63
N LEU A 6 7.20 -4.67 17.46
CA LEU A 6 7.42 -3.25 17.21
C LEU A 6 6.15 -2.49 17.57
N PHE A 7 6.30 -1.44 18.38
CA PHE A 7 5.23 -0.50 18.70
C PHE A 7 5.55 0.85 18.05
N LYS A 8 4.59 1.39 17.30
CA LYS A 8 4.69 2.69 16.64
C LYS A 8 3.47 3.52 16.97
N PHE A 9 3.67 4.75 17.46
CA PHE A 9 2.58 5.70 17.60
C PHE A 9 2.11 6.17 16.22
N ALA A 10 0.80 6.19 16.01
CA ALA A 10 0.18 6.73 14.81
C ALA A 10 0.00 8.25 14.95
N VAL A 11 1.13 8.96 14.90
CA VAL A 11 1.24 10.43 15.05
C VAL A 11 1.93 11.04 13.83
N ASP A 12 1.53 12.23 13.43
CA ASP A 12 2.04 12.90 12.23
C ASP A 12 3.26 13.79 12.51
N ILE A 13 4.35 13.16 12.96
CA ILE A 13 5.59 13.86 13.35
C ILE A 13 6.30 14.57 12.18
N HIS A 14 6.02 14.18 10.94
CA HIS A 14 6.70 14.68 9.74
C HIS A 14 5.77 15.47 8.81
N GLY A 15 4.53 15.74 9.23
CA GLY A 15 3.54 16.48 8.44
C GLY A 15 3.06 15.74 7.18
N LEU A 16 3.32 14.44 7.06
CA LEU A 16 2.90 13.62 5.91
C LEU A 16 1.37 13.60 5.79
N TYR A 17 0.68 13.62 6.92
CA TYR A 17 -0.76 13.61 7.03
C TYR A 17 -1.34 15.01 7.30
N GLY A 18 -0.62 16.08 6.95
CA GLY A 18 -1.12 17.45 7.03
C GLY A 18 -1.14 18.00 8.46
N ASN A 19 -0.19 17.56 9.30
CA ASN A 19 -0.11 17.85 10.72
C ASN A 19 -1.36 17.37 11.49
N SER A 20 -1.88 16.19 11.10
CA SER A 20 -3.10 15.61 11.68
C SER A 20 -2.87 14.21 12.21
N ASP A 21 -2.78 14.09 13.53
CA ASP A 21 -2.73 12.80 14.23
C ASP A 21 -3.98 11.96 13.97
N HIS A 22 -5.13 12.60 13.73
CA HIS A 22 -6.34 11.90 13.31
C HIS A 22 -6.15 11.18 11.96
N PHE A 23 -5.53 11.83 10.97
CA PHE A 23 -5.23 11.18 9.70
C PHE A 23 -4.11 10.13 9.84
N ALA A 24 -3.10 10.35 10.67
CA ALA A 24 -2.11 9.31 10.99
C ALA A 24 -2.77 8.07 11.63
N ALA A 25 -3.67 8.26 12.59
CA ALA A 25 -4.46 7.19 13.21
C ALA A 25 -5.40 6.49 12.20
N LYS A 26 -5.92 7.22 11.21
CA LYS A 26 -6.69 6.63 10.11
C LYS A 26 -5.82 5.79 9.19
N ALA A 27 -4.61 6.25 8.84
CA ALA A 27 -3.65 5.49 8.06
C ALA A 27 -3.26 4.17 8.75
N ALA A 28 -3.05 4.20 10.07
CA ALA A 28 -2.86 2.98 10.87
C ALA A 28 -4.05 2.00 10.79
N GLY A 29 -5.28 2.53 10.76
CA GLY A 29 -6.49 1.74 10.50
C GLY A 29 -6.46 1.06 9.13
N LEU A 30 -6.06 1.81 8.10
CA LEU A 30 -5.97 1.31 6.73
C LEU A 30 -4.87 0.27 6.57
N GLU A 31 -3.77 0.36 7.33
CA GLU A 31 -2.71 -0.67 7.33
C GLU A 31 -3.29 -2.04 7.70
N VAL A 32 -4.07 -2.11 8.79
CA VAL A 32 -4.71 -3.37 9.22
C VAL A 32 -5.73 -3.86 8.19
N LEU A 33 -6.50 -2.95 7.57
CA LEU A 33 -7.43 -3.32 6.52
C LEU A 33 -6.72 -3.83 5.26
N GLY A 34 -5.61 -3.21 4.87
CA GLY A 34 -4.78 -3.64 3.75
C GLY A 34 -4.17 -5.01 4.00
N ILE A 35 -3.57 -5.22 5.17
CA ILE A 35 -3.05 -6.53 5.61
C ILE A 35 -4.17 -7.57 5.58
N SER A 36 -5.35 -7.25 6.12
CA SER A 36 -6.50 -8.16 6.10
C SER A 36 -6.94 -8.51 4.68
N ALA A 37 -6.96 -7.53 3.77
CA ALA A 37 -7.30 -7.75 2.37
C ALA A 37 -6.31 -8.70 1.68
N TYR A 38 -5.00 -8.46 1.83
CA TYR A 38 -3.97 -9.34 1.27
C TYR A 38 -3.96 -10.72 1.94
N PHE A 39 -4.18 -10.80 3.24
CA PHE A 39 -4.28 -12.07 3.98
C PHE A 39 -5.42 -12.94 3.42
N ASN A 40 -6.58 -12.33 3.20
CA ASN A 40 -7.77 -13.03 2.66
C ASN A 40 -7.60 -13.47 1.20
N THR A 41 -6.57 -13.01 0.49
CA THR A 41 -6.24 -13.59 -0.84
C THR A 41 -5.76 -15.03 -0.72
N ASN A 42 -5.34 -15.47 0.47
CA ASN A 42 -4.80 -16.80 0.76
C ASN A 42 -3.77 -17.23 -0.30
N THR A 43 -2.72 -16.43 -0.47
CA THR A 43 -1.70 -16.65 -1.51
C THR A 43 -0.51 -17.39 -0.92
N PRO A 44 -0.27 -18.65 -1.31
CA PRO A 44 0.87 -19.42 -0.80
C PRO A 44 2.20 -18.74 -1.13
N GLY A 45 3.12 -18.78 -0.17
CA GLY A 45 4.46 -18.19 -0.33
C GLY A 45 4.57 -16.70 -0.02
N LEU A 46 3.45 -15.97 0.07
CA LEU A 46 3.42 -14.59 0.53
C LEU A 46 3.05 -14.51 2.01
N HIS A 47 3.88 -13.84 2.79
CA HIS A 47 3.70 -13.66 4.22
C HIS A 47 3.45 -12.19 4.55
N LEU A 48 2.69 -11.95 5.61
CA LEU A 48 2.37 -10.62 6.12
C LEU A 48 2.74 -10.59 7.60
N PRO A 49 3.19 -9.44 8.14
CA PRO A 49 3.35 -9.31 9.58
C PRO A 49 1.99 -9.38 10.27
N LEU A 50 1.96 -9.90 11.50
CA LEU A 50 0.78 -9.78 12.36
C LEU A 50 0.72 -8.34 12.88
N VAL A 51 -0.44 -7.71 12.70
CA VAL A 51 -0.65 -6.32 13.11
C VAL A 51 -1.92 -6.19 13.92
N THR A 52 -1.85 -5.40 14.99
CA THR A 52 -3.03 -4.98 15.74
C THR A 52 -2.93 -3.51 16.14
N LEU A 53 -4.08 -2.90 16.43
CA LEU A 53 -4.18 -1.53 16.88
C LEU A 53 -4.51 -1.51 18.37
N VAL A 54 -3.76 -0.70 19.12
CA VAL A 54 -4.03 -0.43 20.53
C VAL A 54 -4.48 1.01 20.64
N ASN A 55 -5.72 1.23 21.06
CA ASN A 55 -6.22 2.56 21.38
C ASN A 55 -6.11 2.77 22.89
N PHE A 56 -5.39 3.80 23.32
CA PHE A 56 -5.15 4.07 24.74
C PHE A 56 -5.08 5.58 24.98
N LEU A 57 -5.95 6.09 25.86
CA LEU A 57 -6.00 7.52 26.24
C LEU A 57 -6.01 8.50 25.05
N GLY A 58 -6.73 8.15 23.98
CA GLY A 58 -6.80 8.97 22.76
C GLY A 58 -5.65 8.76 21.78
N TYR A 59 -4.60 8.01 22.15
CA TYR A 59 -3.53 7.61 21.25
C TYR A 59 -3.87 6.30 20.55
N ARG A 60 -3.41 6.16 19.31
CA ARG A 60 -3.39 4.90 18.58
C ARG A 60 -1.95 4.43 18.41
N LEU A 61 -1.68 3.20 18.81
CA LEU A 61 -0.44 2.51 18.55
C LEU A 61 -0.69 1.38 17.55
N VAL A 62 0.26 1.21 16.64
CA VAL A 62 0.36 0.03 15.78
C VAL A 62 1.35 -0.91 16.45
N ALA A 63 0.90 -2.12 16.75
CA ALA A 63 1.73 -3.21 17.23
C ALA A 63 1.92 -4.21 16.09
N VAL A 64 3.16 -4.43 15.69
CA VAL A 64 3.55 -5.24 14.52
C VAL A 64 4.51 -6.34 14.97
N SER A 65 4.26 -7.59 14.58
CA SER A 65 5.22 -8.68 14.81
C SER A 65 6.52 -8.43 14.04
N LEU A 66 7.66 -8.66 14.68
CA LEU A 66 8.94 -8.63 13.97
C LEU A 66 9.01 -9.72 12.90
N ILE A 67 9.49 -9.33 11.73
CA ILE A 67 9.76 -10.21 10.59
C ILE A 67 11.24 -10.05 10.20
N PRO A 68 11.88 -11.08 9.61
CA PRO A 68 13.33 -11.13 9.40
C PRO A 68 13.78 -10.34 8.16
N ILE A 69 13.43 -9.06 8.10
CA ILE A 69 13.76 -8.12 7.02
C ILE A 69 14.82 -7.11 7.46
N ARG A 70 15.55 -6.54 6.51
CA ARG A 70 16.57 -5.50 6.73
C ARG A 70 16.34 -4.33 5.78
N SER A 71 16.08 -3.16 6.35
CA SER A 71 15.94 -1.90 5.60
C SER A 71 17.30 -1.38 5.12
N GLY A 72 17.26 -0.43 4.18
CA GLY A 72 18.44 0.25 3.66
C GLY A 72 18.83 -0.16 2.23
N SER A 73 20.01 0.26 1.79
CA SER A 73 20.50 0.09 0.41
C SER A 73 21.78 -0.76 0.30
N GLY A 74 22.27 -1.29 1.43
CA GLY A 74 23.47 -2.13 1.47
C GLY A 74 23.26 -3.54 0.92
N PRO A 75 24.32 -4.37 0.86
CA PRO A 75 24.26 -5.74 0.34
C PRO A 75 23.31 -6.64 1.15
N ASP A 76 23.08 -6.31 2.42
CA ASP A 76 22.19 -7.05 3.31
C ASP A 76 20.72 -6.59 3.25
N ALA A 77 20.40 -5.57 2.44
CA ALA A 77 19.04 -5.06 2.34
C ALA A 77 18.12 -6.06 1.67
N THR A 78 16.93 -6.27 2.24
CA THR A 78 16.01 -7.31 1.76
C THR A 78 14.91 -6.81 0.83
N LEU A 79 14.81 -5.49 0.59
CA LEU A 79 13.77 -4.91 -0.27
C LEU A 79 14.01 -5.31 -1.74
N VAL A 80 13.03 -5.98 -2.33
CA VAL A 80 13.03 -6.44 -3.73
C VAL A 80 11.89 -5.86 -4.58
N TYR A 81 10.88 -5.25 -3.97
CA TYR A 81 9.71 -4.73 -4.66
C TYR A 81 9.15 -3.48 -3.94
N GLY A 82 8.73 -2.47 -4.72
CA GLY A 82 8.23 -1.19 -4.21
C GLY A 82 9.31 -0.26 -3.69
N SER A 83 8.99 0.58 -2.69
CA SER A 83 9.86 1.67 -2.23
C SER A 83 9.80 1.89 -0.73
N GLN A 84 10.97 2.00 -0.10
CA GLN A 84 11.16 2.31 1.33
C GLN A 84 11.66 3.75 1.58
N ASP A 85 11.86 4.55 0.53
CA ASP A 85 12.48 5.88 0.61
C ASP A 85 11.56 7.00 0.09
N GLY A 86 10.26 6.76 0.15
CA GLY A 86 9.23 7.68 -0.32
C GLY A 86 9.25 7.85 -1.84
N GLY A 87 9.56 6.81 -2.59
CA GLY A 87 9.57 6.83 -4.06
C GLY A 87 10.76 7.56 -4.67
N LYS A 88 11.89 7.71 -3.94
CA LYS A 88 13.14 8.13 -4.60
C LYS A 88 13.64 7.01 -5.50
N THR A 89 13.65 5.79 -4.97
CA THR A 89 13.93 4.57 -5.72
C THR A 89 12.75 3.62 -5.60
N VAL A 90 12.39 2.98 -6.72
CA VAL A 90 11.33 1.98 -6.81
C VAL A 90 11.93 0.70 -7.37
N LYS A 91 11.64 -0.43 -6.74
CA LYS A 91 12.17 -1.74 -7.12
C LYS A 91 11.07 -2.64 -7.67
N ASN A 92 11.46 -3.49 -8.60
CA ASN A 92 10.77 -4.72 -8.96
C ASN A 92 11.83 -5.69 -9.48
N SER A 93 12.70 -6.15 -8.57
CA SER A 93 13.95 -6.85 -8.91
C SER A 93 13.87 -8.36 -8.72
N ASP A 94 12.86 -8.88 -8.03
CA ASP A 94 12.66 -10.32 -7.82
C ASP A 94 11.45 -10.81 -8.64
N PRO A 95 11.64 -11.65 -9.67
CA PRO A 95 10.55 -12.13 -10.52
C PRO A 95 9.50 -12.98 -9.78
N LEU A 96 9.89 -13.71 -8.74
CA LEU A 96 8.95 -14.53 -7.97
C LEU A 96 8.06 -13.63 -7.12
N PHE A 97 8.63 -12.61 -6.48
CA PHE A 97 7.85 -11.61 -5.76
C PHE A 97 6.92 -10.85 -6.71
N ALA A 98 7.39 -10.49 -7.91
CA ALA A 98 6.57 -9.81 -8.92
C ALA A 98 5.31 -10.61 -9.29
N GLU A 99 5.45 -11.93 -9.48
CA GLU A 99 4.31 -12.81 -9.76
C GLU A 99 3.38 -12.96 -8.54
N LEU A 100 3.91 -13.03 -7.32
CA LEU A 100 3.10 -13.02 -6.09
C LEU A 100 2.29 -11.72 -5.97
N ALA A 101 2.91 -10.57 -6.21
CA ALA A 101 2.26 -9.26 -6.18
C ALA A 101 1.18 -9.16 -7.26
N LYS A 102 1.46 -9.60 -8.49
CA LYS A 102 0.48 -9.65 -9.58
C LYS A 102 -0.72 -10.53 -9.23
N HIS A 103 -0.48 -11.75 -8.76
CA HIS A 103 -1.55 -12.70 -8.44
C HIS A 103 -2.44 -12.21 -7.29
N THR A 104 -1.83 -11.66 -6.22
CA THR A 104 -2.58 -11.12 -5.07
C THR A 104 -3.36 -9.87 -5.44
N SER A 105 -2.75 -8.94 -6.15
CA SER A 105 -3.41 -7.74 -6.66
C SER A 105 -4.57 -8.06 -7.61
N ALA A 106 -4.43 -9.07 -8.47
CA ALA A 106 -5.52 -9.52 -9.34
C ALA A 106 -6.73 -10.01 -8.55
N LYS A 107 -6.53 -10.76 -7.45
CA LYS A 107 -7.62 -11.18 -6.54
C LYS A 107 -8.31 -10.01 -5.86
N LEU A 108 -7.61 -8.88 -5.67
CA LEU A 108 -8.15 -7.63 -5.15
C LEU A 108 -8.74 -6.72 -6.25
N GLY A 109 -8.71 -7.13 -7.52
CA GLY A 109 -9.17 -6.35 -8.66
C GLY A 109 -8.28 -5.15 -9.01
N LEU A 110 -7.03 -5.14 -8.53
CA LEU A 110 -6.05 -4.09 -8.81
C LEU A 110 -5.35 -4.34 -10.16
N ARG A 111 -4.99 -3.26 -10.85
CA ARG A 111 -4.32 -3.30 -12.16
C ARG A 111 -2.86 -2.89 -12.05
N GLU A 112 -2.06 -3.38 -13.00
CA GLU A 112 -0.71 -2.89 -13.20
C GLU A 112 -0.69 -1.41 -13.62
N HIS A 113 0.40 -0.73 -13.28
CA HIS A 113 0.67 0.65 -13.70
C HIS A 113 2.17 0.91 -13.65
N GLN A 114 2.60 1.96 -14.34
CA GLN A 114 3.98 2.42 -14.36
C GLN A 114 4.22 3.42 -13.23
N VAL A 115 5.35 3.27 -12.54
CA VAL A 115 5.81 4.16 -11.48
C VAL A 115 7.22 4.61 -11.78
N GLN A 116 7.43 5.91 -11.87
CA GLN A 116 8.76 6.51 -12.04
C GLN A 116 9.34 6.90 -10.68
N GLY A 117 10.45 6.27 -10.28
CA GLY A 117 11.21 6.73 -9.11
C GLY A 117 11.86 8.08 -9.38
N ARG A 118 11.86 8.99 -8.39
CA ARG A 118 12.39 10.36 -8.55
C ARG A 118 13.88 10.41 -8.86
N MET A 119 14.63 9.35 -8.56
CA MET A 119 16.06 9.22 -8.83
C MET A 119 16.36 8.14 -9.90
N GLN A 120 15.35 7.69 -10.64
CA GLN A 120 15.47 6.68 -11.69
C GLN A 120 15.06 7.31 -13.02
N ALA A 121 15.69 6.86 -14.12
CA ALA A 121 15.34 7.31 -15.47
C ALA A 121 14.17 6.50 -16.05
N GLU A 122 14.17 5.19 -15.80
CA GLU A 122 13.19 4.27 -16.37
C GLU A 122 12.06 3.95 -15.38
N PRO A 123 10.82 3.80 -15.87
CA PRO A 123 9.69 3.47 -15.01
C PRO A 123 9.69 1.98 -14.67
N VAL A 124 9.12 1.66 -13.52
CA VAL A 124 8.93 0.30 -13.04
C VAL A 124 7.45 -0.05 -13.07
N VAL A 125 7.11 -1.23 -13.57
CA VAL A 125 5.73 -1.73 -13.55
C VAL A 125 5.44 -2.36 -12.18
N LEU A 126 4.38 -1.92 -11.51
CA LEU A 126 3.90 -2.45 -10.23
C LEU A 126 2.41 -2.78 -10.32
N HIS A 127 1.96 -3.70 -9.45
CA HIS A 127 0.55 -4.05 -9.27
C HIS A 127 -0.03 -3.51 -7.95
N THR A 128 0.77 -2.75 -7.20
CA THR A 128 0.47 -2.23 -5.86
C THR A 128 0.80 -0.74 -5.81
N ALA A 129 0.41 -0.04 -4.74
CA ALA A 129 0.96 1.29 -4.51
C ALA A 129 2.50 1.22 -4.42
N PHE A 130 3.18 2.29 -4.86
CA PHE A 130 4.65 2.31 -4.93
C PHE A 130 5.34 2.20 -3.57
N ASP A 131 4.65 2.62 -2.51
CA ASP A 131 5.09 2.62 -1.12
C ASP A 131 4.76 1.31 -0.39
N VAL A 132 4.20 0.31 -1.08
CA VAL A 132 4.14 -1.06 -0.57
C VAL A 132 5.55 -1.64 -0.61
N GLU A 133 6.02 -2.23 0.49
CA GLU A 133 7.34 -2.83 0.55
C GLU A 133 7.25 -4.35 0.43
N GLY A 134 7.99 -4.89 -0.54
CA GLY A 134 8.17 -6.34 -0.74
C GLY A 134 9.59 -6.78 -0.43
N HIS A 135 9.74 -7.77 0.45
CA HIS A 135 11.03 -8.25 0.92
C HIS A 135 11.22 -9.75 0.72
N LEU A 136 12.43 -10.15 0.32
CA LEU A 136 12.92 -11.50 0.52
C LEU A 136 13.63 -11.56 1.88
N GLY A 137 12.94 -12.10 2.88
CA GLY A 137 13.45 -12.20 4.25
C GLY A 137 14.72 -13.02 4.35
N THR A 138 15.50 -12.78 5.41
CA THR A 138 16.75 -13.53 5.68
C THR A 138 16.53 -15.01 6.00
N ASP A 139 15.27 -15.42 6.16
CA ASP A 139 14.82 -16.81 6.32
C ASP A 139 14.30 -17.43 5.01
N GLY A 140 14.47 -16.75 3.87
CA GLY A 140 14.06 -17.24 2.55
C GLY A 140 12.57 -17.11 2.25
N ARG A 141 11.79 -16.41 3.09
CA ARG A 141 10.36 -16.18 2.88
C ARG A 141 10.08 -14.79 2.30
N PHE A 142 9.03 -14.69 1.47
CA PHE A 142 8.58 -13.38 0.96
C PHE A 142 7.62 -12.71 1.93
N TYR A 143 7.87 -11.42 2.21
CA TYR A 143 7.05 -10.59 3.08
C TYR A 143 6.55 -9.35 2.35
N MET A 144 5.29 -8.97 2.58
CA MET A 144 4.71 -7.72 2.10
C MET A 144 4.17 -6.90 3.27
N LEU A 145 4.44 -5.60 3.27
CA LEU A 145 4.02 -4.65 4.29
C LEU A 145 3.79 -3.26 3.68
N ASP A 146 3.43 -2.29 4.53
CA ASP A 146 3.07 -0.92 4.16
C ASP A 146 1.83 -0.87 3.24
N LEU A 147 0.78 -1.52 3.72
CA LEU A 147 -0.47 -1.77 3.00
C LEU A 147 -1.59 -0.74 3.27
N ALA A 148 -1.31 0.38 3.94
CA ALA A 148 -2.28 1.44 4.18
C ALA A 148 -2.91 2.02 2.88
N ARG A 149 -2.25 1.82 1.74
CA ARG A 149 -2.71 2.22 0.40
C ARG A 149 -3.02 1.03 -0.52
N ALA A 150 -3.25 -0.16 0.05
CA ALA A 150 -3.62 -1.37 -0.67
C ALA A 150 -4.85 -1.20 -1.57
N LEU A 151 -5.86 -0.49 -1.07
CA LEU A 151 -7.11 -0.28 -1.79
C LEU A 151 -7.12 1.05 -2.56
N PRO A 152 -7.87 1.13 -3.68
CA PRO A 152 -7.96 2.34 -4.47
C PRO A 152 -8.42 3.55 -3.64
N SER A 153 -8.05 4.76 -4.07
CA SER A 153 -8.57 5.98 -3.45
C SER A 153 -10.09 6.04 -3.62
N ASP A 154 -10.79 6.54 -2.61
CA ASP A 154 -12.23 6.78 -2.70
C ASP A 154 -12.52 7.95 -3.66
N PRO A 155 -13.20 7.72 -4.79
CA PRO A 155 -13.45 8.76 -5.79
C PRO A 155 -14.47 9.81 -5.32
N LEU A 156 -15.35 9.49 -4.36
CA LEU A 156 -16.38 10.44 -3.87
C LEU A 156 -15.79 11.46 -2.92
N ASN A 157 -14.82 11.04 -2.12
CA ASN A 157 -14.10 11.89 -1.18
C ASN A 157 -12.82 12.51 -1.79
N TYR A 158 -12.53 12.24 -3.06
CA TYR A 158 -11.42 12.82 -3.80
C TYR A 158 -11.89 13.99 -4.67
N LYS A 159 -11.69 15.22 -4.19
CA LYS A 159 -11.85 16.44 -5.00
C LYS A 159 -10.48 16.96 -5.46
N ARG A 160 -10.13 16.68 -6.72
CA ARG A 160 -8.88 17.15 -7.35
C ARG A 160 -8.78 18.68 -7.25
N GLY A 161 -7.65 19.19 -6.77
CA GLY A 161 -7.31 20.63 -6.82
C GLY A 161 -7.72 21.50 -5.62
N GLN A 162 -8.31 20.95 -4.56
CA GLN A 162 -8.57 21.74 -3.34
C GLN A 162 -7.32 21.86 -2.47
N LYS A 163 -6.84 23.10 -2.26
CA LYS A 163 -5.74 23.40 -1.32
C LYS A 163 -6.08 22.86 0.08
N GLY A 164 -5.17 22.08 0.67
CA GLY A 164 -5.33 21.45 1.99
C GLY A 164 -5.87 20.02 1.99
N GLN A 165 -6.41 19.52 0.87
CA GLN A 165 -6.98 18.16 0.76
C GLN A 165 -5.98 17.10 0.28
N ASN A 166 -4.73 17.49 -0.03
CA ASN A 166 -3.69 16.59 -0.53
C ASN A 166 -3.34 15.45 0.46
N HIS A 167 -3.64 15.61 1.74
CA HIS A 167 -3.35 14.58 2.76
C HIS A 167 -4.51 13.60 2.93
N ALA A 168 -5.75 14.04 2.68
CA ALA A 168 -6.92 13.17 2.65
C ALA A 168 -6.76 12.06 1.59
N ARG A 169 -6.04 12.37 0.49
CA ARG A 169 -5.70 11.38 -0.56
C ARG A 169 -4.93 10.18 -0.03
N LEU A 170 -4.23 10.28 1.11
CA LEU A 170 -3.48 9.17 1.70
C LEU A 170 -4.41 8.25 2.51
N VAL A 171 -5.50 8.79 3.06
CA VAL A 171 -6.34 8.12 4.06
C VAL A 171 -7.80 7.90 3.61
N SER A 172 -8.17 8.36 2.42
CA SER A 172 -9.49 8.11 1.82
C SER A 172 -9.37 6.94 0.85
N ARG A 173 -9.67 5.74 1.35
CA ARG A 173 -9.63 4.48 0.59
C ARG A 173 -11.04 3.97 0.32
N PHE A 174 -11.22 3.40 -0.86
CA PHE A 174 -12.43 2.69 -1.22
C PHE A 174 -12.58 1.46 -0.32
N ARG A 175 -13.78 1.22 0.20
CA ARG A 175 -13.99 0.09 1.11
C ARG A 175 -14.02 -1.22 0.33
N PRO A 176 -13.35 -2.28 0.81
CA PRO A 176 -13.20 -3.51 0.03
C PRO A 176 -14.53 -4.21 -0.29
N GLU A 177 -15.54 -4.11 0.57
CA GLU A 177 -16.90 -4.62 0.33
C GLU A 177 -17.58 -4.00 -0.90
N PHE A 178 -17.24 -2.76 -1.24
CA PHE A 178 -17.82 -2.09 -2.42
C PHE A 178 -17.01 -2.35 -3.69
N MET A 179 -15.82 -2.94 -3.62
CA MET A 179 -14.98 -3.19 -4.79
C MET A 179 -15.69 -4.11 -5.79
N ALA A 180 -16.25 -5.23 -5.32
CA ALA A 180 -16.94 -6.20 -6.17
C ALA A 180 -18.17 -5.58 -6.85
N GLU A 181 -18.99 -4.84 -6.09
CA GLU A 181 -20.17 -4.15 -6.63
C GLU A 181 -19.79 -3.05 -7.62
N TYR A 182 -18.77 -2.26 -7.31
CA TYR A 182 -18.28 -1.20 -8.18
C TYR A 182 -17.80 -1.76 -9.52
N PHE A 183 -17.00 -2.84 -9.54
CA PHE A 183 -16.56 -3.48 -10.78
C PHE A 183 -17.71 -4.06 -11.59
N ASN A 184 -18.69 -4.67 -10.91
CA ASN A 184 -19.86 -5.24 -11.58
C ASN A 184 -20.78 -4.15 -12.16
N HIS A 185 -20.92 -3.02 -11.46
CA HIS A 185 -21.69 -1.87 -11.95
C HIS A 185 -20.98 -1.16 -13.11
N SER A 186 -19.71 -0.81 -12.92
CA SER A 186 -18.91 -0.11 -13.95
C SER A 186 -18.76 -0.93 -15.23
N ARG A 187 -18.62 -2.26 -15.16
CA ARG A 187 -18.67 -3.12 -16.37
C ARG A 187 -20.01 -3.11 -17.09
N LYS A 188 -21.13 -2.99 -16.37
CA LYS A 188 -22.49 -2.96 -16.96
C LYS A 188 -22.83 -1.61 -17.61
N THR A 189 -22.20 -0.53 -17.17
CA THR A 189 -22.48 0.83 -17.65
C THR A 189 -21.55 1.29 -18.78
N LEU A 190 -20.51 0.51 -19.11
CA LEU A 190 -19.58 0.84 -20.20
C LEU A 190 -20.08 0.23 -21.52
N THR A 191 -20.52 1.08 -22.44
CA THR A 191 -20.74 0.70 -23.84
C THR A 191 -19.39 0.62 -24.59
N PRO A 192 -19.29 -0.19 -25.66
CA PRO A 192 -18.03 -0.43 -26.37
C PRO A 192 -17.29 0.83 -26.85
N ASP A 193 -18.01 1.93 -27.07
CA ASP A 193 -17.49 3.17 -27.65
C ASP A 193 -17.23 4.29 -26.62
N SER A 194 -17.22 3.99 -25.31
CA SER A 194 -16.95 5.01 -24.30
C SER A 194 -15.44 5.29 -24.20
N PRO A 195 -14.98 6.55 -24.42
CA PRO A 195 -13.55 6.87 -24.44
C PRO A 195 -12.92 6.58 -23.08
N HIS A 196 -11.81 5.85 -23.12
CA HIS A 196 -11.08 5.35 -21.96
C HIS A 196 -10.58 6.47 -21.04
N GLU A 197 -11.34 6.84 -20.01
CA GLU A 197 -10.80 7.47 -18.79
C GLU A 197 -11.59 7.00 -17.56
N VAL A 198 -11.31 5.79 -17.10
CA VAL A 198 -11.40 5.48 -15.66
C VAL A 198 -9.98 5.42 -15.15
N ILE A 199 -9.46 6.61 -14.78
CA ILE A 199 -8.11 6.77 -14.23
C ILE A 199 -8.09 6.12 -12.85
N ILE A 200 -7.73 4.85 -12.81
CA ILE A 200 -7.08 4.23 -11.66
C ILE A 200 -5.68 3.86 -12.17
N GLY A 201 -4.73 4.80 -12.09
CA GLY A 201 -3.33 4.49 -12.43
C GLY A 201 -2.49 5.55 -13.15
N LYS A 202 -2.96 6.79 -13.38
CA LYS A 202 -2.05 7.89 -13.76
C LYS A 202 -1.78 8.81 -12.57
N THR A 203 -0.72 8.51 -11.85
CA THR A 203 0.07 9.56 -11.21
C THR A 203 1.09 10.03 -12.25
N ASP A 204 0.79 11.13 -12.93
CA ASP A 204 1.80 11.92 -13.64
C ASP A 204 2.79 12.51 -12.60
N PRO A 205 4.06 12.77 -12.97
CA PRO A 205 5.22 12.87 -12.08
C PRO A 205 5.14 13.89 -10.93
#